data_AF-A0AA85AXA4-F1
#
_entry.id   AF-A0AA85AXA4-F1
#
_cell.length_a   1.000
_cell.length_b   1.000
_cell.length_c   1.000
_cell.angle_alpha   90.00
_cell.angle_beta   90.00
_cell.angle_gamma   90.00
#
_symmetry.space_group_name_H-M   'P 1'
#
loop_
_entity.id
_entity.type
_entity.pdbx_description
1 polymer ?
#
loop_
_entity_poly.entity_id
_entity_poly.type
_entity_poly.pdbx_seq_one_letter_code
_entity_poly.pdbx_strand_id
1 'polypeptide(L)'
;MVIPFYTAVEISTFICDQFTFYSFLTQRGLPYGYGISTDGNNSTEIKLKQHDAQKQTSLVQSSNNFAAVAPGLISTLLVGYISDRFGRKIALGILIAGEAAQVVAVAVVVFFRLTPWALVASNVLEGLIGGGLLSAIAQFSVCITDLTNYDQLKKFTSIPKSVYERRRWIFLTLIDGLACLSLAIASMIAGSLIHTYGFNITMMVCILIYLPVIILIFFLPETNNVKQLKYDTEVDVYNHDKLSNNKIKQTLMTVISSNPVLIIILGILFIVSTSAMVDSPFVTVYLMSEPFWWNSRKLGLSNGITEACSALLSIIIVNILARIQLSQSTSLNNKNNHELNDDNDDDDNNLTENKINFKFQNTLFNLLIFALSLILLNRIMMTIAYLFSSFTANIIVYIGLVPKLAKNINFPLLRTLITNWSGTQRTGLILSFASFISRIGLLISVSALPLVYSATLSHFPGAVFLVCASMLFVAICAAISLPFLAKYKTMNVRI
;
A
#
# COMPACT_ATOMS: atom_id res chain seq x y z
N MET A 1 -2.17 17.11 -11.12
CA MET A 1 -0.86 16.45 -10.93
C MET A 1 -1.04 15.03 -10.40
N VAL A 2 -1.68 14.83 -9.23
CA VAL A 2 -1.93 13.49 -8.64
C VAL A 2 -2.55 12.51 -9.64
N ILE A 3 -3.74 12.80 -10.19
CA ILE A 3 -4.46 11.89 -11.10
C ILE A 3 -3.59 11.42 -12.29
N PRO A 4 -3.07 12.31 -13.16
CA PRO A 4 -2.29 11.86 -14.32
C PRO A 4 -0.99 11.15 -13.93
N PHE A 5 -0.38 11.50 -12.78
CA PHE A 5 0.81 10.82 -12.28
C PHE A 5 0.52 9.35 -11.93
N TYR A 6 -0.44 9.10 -11.02
CA TYR A 6 -0.79 7.75 -10.61
C TYR A 6 -1.35 6.92 -11.77
N THR A 7 -2.12 7.54 -12.67
CA THR A 7 -2.64 6.85 -13.86
C THR A 7 -1.51 6.37 -14.78
N ALA A 8 -0.51 7.21 -15.05
CA ALA A 8 0.60 6.83 -15.91
C ALA A 8 1.49 5.75 -15.26
N VAL A 9 1.79 5.87 -13.96
CA VAL A 9 2.58 4.88 -13.21
C VAL A 9 1.94 3.49 -13.27
N GLU A 10 0.62 3.40 -13.05
CA GLU A 10 -0.09 2.12 -13.14
C GLU A 10 -0.13 1.57 -14.56
N ILE A 11 -0.36 2.41 -15.58
CA ILE A 11 -0.31 1.96 -16.98
C ILE A 11 1.08 1.39 -17.30
N SER A 12 2.15 2.07 -16.90
CA SER A 12 3.54 1.62 -17.09
C SER A 12 3.81 0.28 -16.40
N THR A 13 3.40 0.16 -15.13
CA THR A 13 3.56 -1.06 -14.33
C THR A 13 2.80 -2.23 -14.94
N PHE A 14 1.53 -1.99 -15.32
CA PHE A 14 0.69 -2.99 -15.96
C PHE A 14 1.26 -3.45 -17.31
N ILE A 15 1.87 -2.54 -18.09
CA ILE A 15 2.58 -2.90 -19.32
C ILE A 15 3.79 -3.76 -19.02
N CYS A 16 4.62 -3.41 -18.03
CA CYS A 16 5.80 -4.20 -17.67
C CYS A 16 5.42 -5.66 -17.31
N ASP A 17 4.38 -5.83 -16.50
CA ASP A 17 3.89 -7.15 -16.08
C ASP A 17 3.40 -7.98 -17.27
N GLN A 18 2.53 -7.41 -18.10
CA GLN A 18 1.95 -8.09 -19.26
C GLN A 18 2.98 -8.35 -20.36
N PHE A 19 3.86 -7.40 -20.63
CA PHE A 19 4.89 -7.49 -21.66
C PHE A 19 5.92 -8.57 -21.34
N THR A 20 6.31 -8.70 -20.07
CA THR A 20 7.25 -9.75 -19.61
C THR A 20 6.68 -11.13 -19.92
N PHE A 21 5.43 -11.37 -19.51
CA PHE A 21 4.76 -12.65 -19.76
C PHE A 21 4.59 -12.92 -21.26
N TYR A 22 4.10 -11.93 -22.02
CA TYR A 22 3.92 -12.02 -23.47
C TYR A 22 5.22 -12.37 -24.20
N SER A 23 6.32 -11.72 -23.83
CA SER A 23 7.62 -11.92 -24.48
C SER A 23 8.15 -13.33 -24.27
N PHE A 24 8.04 -13.86 -23.04
CA PHE A 24 8.50 -15.22 -22.75
C PHE A 24 7.62 -16.31 -23.38
N LEU A 25 6.32 -16.07 -23.56
CA LEU A 25 5.45 -16.94 -24.34
C LEU A 25 5.83 -16.94 -25.83
N THR A 26 6.03 -15.75 -26.39
CA THR A 26 6.38 -15.58 -27.81
C THR A 26 7.73 -16.21 -28.14
N GLN A 27 8.73 -16.08 -27.26
CA GLN A 27 10.04 -16.73 -27.40
C GLN A 27 9.94 -18.27 -27.47
N ARG A 28 8.90 -18.86 -26.89
CA ARG A 28 8.65 -20.32 -26.90
C ARG A 28 7.68 -20.75 -28.00
N GLY A 29 7.29 -19.83 -28.89
CA GLY A 29 6.37 -20.09 -29.99
C GLY A 29 4.91 -20.27 -29.57
N LEU A 30 4.54 -19.85 -28.37
CA LEU A 30 3.16 -19.97 -27.87
C LEU A 30 2.34 -18.72 -28.21
N PRO A 31 1.08 -18.88 -28.68
CA PRO A 31 0.22 -17.75 -28.97
C PRO A 31 -0.22 -17.04 -27.69
N TYR A 32 -0.40 -15.73 -27.78
CA TYR A 32 -0.95 -14.94 -26.69
C TYR A 32 -2.47 -14.95 -26.70
N GLY A 33 -3.10 -15.25 -25.55
CA GLY A 33 -4.51 -14.98 -25.33
C GLY A 33 -5.50 -15.89 -26.05
N TYR A 34 -5.06 -16.95 -26.73
CA TYR A 34 -5.96 -17.97 -27.29
C TYR A 34 -5.67 -19.34 -26.68
N GLY A 35 -6.73 -19.94 -26.13
CA GLY A 35 -6.70 -21.29 -25.59
C GLY A 35 -6.12 -22.24 -26.62
N ILE A 36 -5.05 -22.93 -26.25
CA ILE A 36 -4.43 -23.95 -27.08
C ILE A 36 -5.48 -25.04 -27.30
N SER A 37 -5.91 -25.23 -28.54
CA SER A 37 -6.66 -26.41 -28.96
C SER A 37 -5.77 -27.63 -28.72
N THR A 38 -6.10 -28.41 -27.69
CA THR A 38 -5.36 -29.59 -27.27
C THR A 38 -5.62 -30.76 -28.21
N ASP A 39 -4.75 -30.96 -29.19
CA ASP A 39 -4.51 -32.29 -29.76
C ASP A 39 -3.52 -33.05 -28.86
N GLY A 40 -3.83 -34.31 -28.56
CA GLY A 40 -3.37 -35.05 -27.39
C GLY A 40 -1.86 -35.20 -27.18
N ASN A 41 -1.04 -35.23 -28.24
CA ASN A 41 0.40 -35.42 -28.13
C ASN A 41 1.22 -34.13 -27.94
N ASN A 42 0.69 -32.97 -28.34
CA ASN A 42 1.37 -31.67 -28.17
C ASN A 42 1.05 -31.02 -26.82
N SER A 43 0.08 -31.58 -26.07
CA SER A 43 -0.44 -30.99 -24.84
C SER A 43 0.58 -30.92 -23.70
N THR A 44 1.42 -31.94 -23.51
CA THR A 44 2.42 -32.00 -22.43
C THR A 44 3.61 -31.09 -22.69
N GLU A 45 4.13 -31.07 -23.92
CA GLU A 45 5.23 -30.19 -24.32
C GLU A 45 4.81 -28.72 -24.23
N ILE A 46 3.60 -28.39 -24.70
CA ILE A 46 3.05 -27.03 -24.60
C ILE A 46 2.89 -26.61 -23.13
N LYS A 47 2.39 -27.49 -22.27
CA LYS A 47 2.28 -27.24 -20.83
C LYS A 47 3.65 -26.98 -20.19
N LEU A 48 4.67 -27.75 -20.57
CA LEU A 48 6.03 -27.57 -20.06
C LEU A 48 6.63 -26.23 -20.52
N LYS A 49 6.46 -25.85 -21.79
CA LYS A 49 6.88 -24.54 -22.31
C LYS A 49 6.17 -23.38 -21.60
N GLN A 50 4.87 -23.52 -21.33
CA GLN A 50 4.09 -22.50 -20.62
C GLN A 50 4.53 -22.36 -19.16
N HIS A 51 4.80 -23.49 -18.49
CA HIS A 51 5.31 -23.52 -17.12
C HIS A 51 6.67 -22.84 -17.00
N ASP A 52 7.57 -23.11 -17.95
CA ASP A 52 8.88 -22.46 -18.00
C ASP A 52 8.76 -20.95 -18.29
N ALA A 53 7.82 -20.53 -19.15
CA ALA A 53 7.52 -19.10 -19.36
C ALA A 53 7.02 -18.42 -18.08
N GLN A 54 6.12 -19.06 -17.32
CA GLN A 54 5.64 -18.54 -16.04
C GLN A 54 6.77 -18.42 -15.01
N LYS A 55 7.63 -19.43 -14.95
CA LYS A 55 8.81 -19.46 -14.09
C LYS A 55 9.73 -18.28 -14.40
N GLN A 56 10.12 -18.10 -15.66
CA GLN A 56 10.99 -16.98 -16.05
C GLN A 56 10.33 -15.61 -15.84
N THR A 57 9.02 -15.50 -16.11
CA THR A 57 8.28 -14.25 -15.91
C THR A 57 8.29 -13.84 -14.43
N SER A 58 8.01 -14.78 -13.53
CA SER A 58 7.99 -14.51 -12.09
C SER A 58 9.38 -14.18 -11.51
N LEU A 59 10.45 -14.78 -12.06
CA LEU A 59 11.84 -14.41 -11.73
C LEU A 59 12.16 -12.96 -12.17
N VAL A 60 11.79 -12.59 -13.40
CA VAL A 60 12.00 -11.22 -13.90
C VAL A 60 11.16 -10.22 -13.10
N GLN A 61 9.90 -10.52 -12.81
CA GLN A 61 9.04 -9.67 -11.99
C GLN A 61 9.59 -9.47 -10.57
N SER A 62 10.09 -10.53 -9.93
CA SER A 62 10.79 -10.42 -8.64
C SER A 62 11.98 -9.47 -8.74
N SER A 63 12.82 -9.67 -9.76
CA SER A 63 14.04 -8.87 -9.98
C SER A 63 13.70 -7.40 -10.25
N ASN A 64 12.69 -7.14 -11.08
CA ASN A 64 12.16 -5.81 -11.38
C ASN A 64 11.69 -5.08 -10.13
N ASN A 65 10.85 -5.73 -9.32
CA ASN A 65 10.30 -5.12 -8.11
C ASN A 65 11.38 -4.89 -7.05
N PHE A 66 12.30 -5.84 -6.89
CA PHE A 66 13.43 -5.66 -5.98
C PHE A 66 14.32 -4.50 -6.42
N ALA A 67 14.61 -4.43 -7.73
CA ALA A 67 15.38 -3.37 -8.36
C ALA A 67 14.71 -1.99 -8.27
N ALA A 68 13.38 -1.89 -8.24
CA ALA A 68 12.67 -0.63 -7.98
C ALA A 68 12.66 -0.27 -6.49
N VAL A 69 12.19 -1.20 -5.64
CA VAL A 69 11.82 -0.88 -4.26
C VAL A 69 13.05 -0.77 -3.34
N ALA A 70 14.06 -1.61 -3.51
CA ALA A 70 15.25 -1.57 -2.63
C ALA A 70 16.02 -0.25 -2.74
N PRO A 71 16.46 0.21 -3.95
CA PRO A 71 17.03 1.55 -4.08
C PRO A 71 15.97 2.63 -3.83
N GLY A 72 14.71 2.38 -4.17
CA GLY A 72 13.59 3.30 -3.94
C GLY A 72 13.41 3.71 -2.48
N LEU A 73 13.60 2.79 -1.53
CA LEU A 73 13.57 3.09 -0.10
C LEU A 73 14.68 4.07 0.31
N ILE A 74 15.89 3.88 -0.21
CA ILE A 74 17.04 4.75 0.06
C ILE A 74 16.80 6.12 -0.57
N SER A 75 16.39 6.16 -1.84
CA SER A 75 16.10 7.40 -2.56
C SER A 75 14.94 8.16 -1.91
N THR A 76 13.89 7.49 -1.44
CA THR A 76 12.77 8.14 -0.73
C THR A 76 13.24 8.90 0.52
N LEU A 77 14.20 8.36 1.28
CA LEU A 77 14.78 9.06 2.44
C LEU A 77 15.60 10.29 2.00
N LEU A 78 16.39 10.16 0.93
CA LEU A 78 17.16 11.28 0.37
C LEU A 78 16.25 12.38 -0.18
N VAL A 79 15.22 12.02 -0.95
CA VAL A 79 14.21 12.95 -1.48
C VAL A 79 13.44 13.60 -0.33
N GLY A 80 13.13 12.87 0.74
CA GLY A 80 12.57 13.43 1.97
C GLY A 80 13.45 14.51 2.60
N TYR A 81 14.75 14.21 2.79
CA TYR A 81 15.72 15.17 3.31
C TYR A 81 15.88 16.41 2.41
N ILE A 82 15.93 16.22 1.09
CA ILE A 82 16.00 17.30 0.10
C ILE A 82 14.73 18.16 0.17
N SER A 83 13.56 17.52 0.30
CA SER A 83 12.26 18.19 0.41
C SER A 83 12.21 19.16 1.60
N ASP A 84 12.75 18.74 2.74
CA ASP A 84 12.78 19.56 3.95
C ASP A 84 13.78 20.74 3.82
N ARG A 85 14.94 20.54 3.18
CA ARG A 85 16.02 21.54 3.13
C ARG A 85 15.93 22.51 1.95
N PHE A 86 15.58 22.01 0.77
CA PHE A 86 15.61 22.76 -0.49
C PHE A 86 14.21 23.17 -0.98
N GLY A 87 13.15 22.60 -0.39
CA GLY A 87 11.76 22.91 -0.74
C GLY A 87 11.03 21.74 -1.40
N ARG A 88 9.69 21.78 -1.31
CA ARG A 88 8.79 20.74 -1.84
C ARG A 88 8.81 20.69 -3.36
N LYS A 89 8.93 21.82 -4.05
CA LYS A 89 8.92 21.85 -5.53
C LYS A 89 10.10 21.09 -6.11
N ILE A 90 11.28 21.22 -5.50
CA ILE A 90 12.50 20.53 -5.94
C ILE A 90 12.36 19.01 -5.71
N ALA A 91 11.86 18.59 -4.55
CA ALA A 91 11.64 17.17 -4.27
C ALA A 91 10.60 16.54 -5.21
N LEU A 92 9.49 17.24 -5.46
CA LEU A 92 8.49 16.81 -6.45
C LEU A 92 9.07 16.77 -7.88
N GLY A 93 9.96 17.71 -8.23
CA GLY A 93 10.65 17.72 -9.51
C GLY A 93 11.57 16.50 -9.70
N ILE A 94 12.35 16.13 -8.68
CA ILE A 94 13.21 14.94 -8.68
C ILE A 94 12.38 13.67 -8.83
N LEU A 95 11.28 13.57 -8.07
CA LEU A 95 10.32 12.48 -8.16
C LEU A 95 9.79 12.32 -9.59
N ILE A 96 9.27 13.40 -10.19
CA ILE A 96 8.72 13.39 -11.55
C ILE A 96 9.81 13.05 -12.57
N ALA A 97 11.04 13.55 -12.39
CA ALA A 97 12.14 13.24 -13.29
C ALA A 97 12.52 11.75 -13.28
N GLY A 98 12.53 11.11 -12.10
CA GLY A 98 12.82 9.67 -11.99
C GLY A 98 11.76 8.80 -12.66
N GLU A 99 10.50 9.16 -12.47
CA GLU A 99 9.36 8.47 -13.08
C GLU A 99 9.32 8.70 -14.61
N ALA A 100 9.62 9.91 -15.08
CA ALA A 100 9.79 10.19 -16.51
C ALA A 100 10.89 9.33 -17.13
N ALA A 101 12.04 9.22 -16.44
CA ALA A 101 13.17 8.42 -16.90
C ALA A 101 12.80 6.94 -17.02
N GLN A 102 12.04 6.40 -16.06
CA GLN A 102 11.53 5.03 -16.12
C GLN A 102 10.56 4.85 -17.31
N VAL A 103 9.56 5.72 -17.46
CA VAL A 103 8.57 5.62 -18.56
C VAL A 103 9.27 5.64 -19.92
N VAL A 104 10.28 6.50 -20.09
CA VAL A 104 11.10 6.54 -21.32
C VAL A 104 11.88 5.25 -21.50
N ALA A 105 12.53 4.72 -20.45
CA ALA A 105 13.29 3.47 -20.54
C ALA A 105 12.38 2.27 -20.87
N VAL A 106 11.20 2.17 -20.26
CA VAL A 106 10.18 1.14 -20.60
C VAL A 106 9.71 1.31 -22.04
N ALA A 107 9.50 2.55 -22.51
CA ALA A 107 9.10 2.82 -23.88
C ALA A 107 10.15 2.32 -24.90
N VAL A 108 11.43 2.54 -24.62
CA VAL A 108 12.53 1.98 -25.42
C VAL A 108 12.45 0.46 -25.46
N VAL A 109 12.27 -0.21 -24.31
CA VAL A 109 12.14 -1.67 -24.26
C VAL A 109 10.96 -2.18 -25.10
N VAL A 110 9.81 -1.54 -24.99
CA VAL A 110 8.59 -1.95 -25.69
C VAL A 110 8.68 -1.69 -27.20
N PHE A 111 9.11 -0.49 -27.63
CA PHE A 111 9.18 -0.14 -29.05
C PHE A 111 10.22 -0.96 -29.82
N PHE A 112 11.39 -1.18 -29.22
CA PHE A 112 12.45 -2.00 -29.83
C PHE A 112 12.31 -3.49 -29.54
N ARG A 113 11.25 -3.90 -28.82
CA ARG A 113 11.01 -5.29 -28.41
C ARG A 113 12.24 -5.95 -27.78
N LEU A 114 12.90 -5.23 -26.87
CA LEU A 114 14.10 -5.70 -26.18
C LEU A 114 13.76 -6.88 -25.25
N THR A 115 14.80 -7.55 -24.77
CA THR A 115 14.67 -8.64 -23.79
C THR A 115 13.94 -8.15 -22.52
N PRO A 116 13.04 -8.95 -21.91
CA PRO A 116 12.34 -8.56 -20.68
C PRO A 116 13.28 -8.20 -19.53
N TRP A 117 14.49 -8.74 -19.50
CA TRP A 117 15.53 -8.39 -18.52
C TRP A 117 15.97 -6.92 -18.60
N ALA A 118 15.80 -6.26 -19.74
CA ALA A 118 16.08 -4.83 -19.87
C ALA A 118 15.12 -3.96 -19.03
N LEU A 119 13.93 -4.48 -18.67
CA LEU A 119 13.01 -3.80 -17.75
C LEU A 119 13.57 -3.70 -16.32
N VAL A 120 14.52 -4.56 -15.94
CA VAL A 120 15.18 -4.44 -14.63
C VAL A 120 15.94 -3.12 -14.56
N ALA A 121 16.64 -2.75 -15.64
CA ALA A 121 17.39 -1.51 -15.71
C ALA A 121 16.49 -0.27 -15.63
N SER A 122 15.30 -0.28 -16.27
CA SER A 122 14.36 0.83 -16.15
C SER A 122 13.85 1.02 -14.72
N ASN A 123 13.60 -0.08 -14.01
CA ASN A 123 13.13 -0.05 -12.62
C ASN A 123 14.24 0.37 -11.63
N VAL A 124 15.50 0.02 -11.89
CA VAL A 124 16.64 0.58 -11.14
C VAL A 124 16.69 2.11 -11.27
N LEU A 125 16.49 2.63 -12.47
CA LEU A 125 16.51 4.08 -12.72
C LEU A 125 15.40 4.80 -11.94
N GLU A 126 14.19 4.25 -11.93
CA GLU A 126 13.06 4.76 -11.12
C GLU A 126 13.43 4.82 -9.64
N GLY A 127 13.93 3.70 -9.12
CA GLY A 127 14.28 3.54 -7.71
C GLY A 127 15.39 4.49 -7.27
N LEU A 128 16.41 4.73 -8.10
CA LEU A 128 17.53 5.62 -7.77
C LEU A 128 17.15 7.10 -7.84
N ILE A 129 16.50 7.54 -8.92
CA ILE A 129 16.30 8.98 -9.19
C ILE A 129 15.11 9.53 -8.41
N GLY A 130 13.98 8.81 -8.36
CA GLY A 130 12.72 9.34 -7.84
C GLY A 130 12.22 8.68 -6.56
N GLY A 131 12.67 7.46 -6.26
CA GLY A 131 12.14 6.65 -5.17
C GLY A 131 10.78 6.00 -5.46
N GLY A 132 10.29 6.15 -6.70
CA GLY A 132 9.05 5.57 -7.21
C GLY A 132 7.77 6.00 -6.49
N LEU A 133 6.74 5.16 -6.60
CA LEU A 133 5.42 5.33 -5.96
C LEU A 133 5.50 5.59 -4.44
N LEU A 134 6.51 5.02 -3.76
CA LEU A 134 6.71 5.19 -2.32
C LEU A 134 7.04 6.66 -1.96
N SER A 135 7.97 7.24 -2.71
CA SER A 135 8.36 8.64 -2.58
C SER A 135 7.20 9.56 -2.96
N ALA A 136 6.43 9.21 -4.01
CA ALA A 136 5.26 9.98 -4.41
C ALA A 136 4.22 10.11 -3.28
N ILE A 137 3.82 8.99 -2.66
CA ILE A 137 2.87 8.99 -1.55
C ILE A 137 3.39 9.86 -0.39
N ALA A 138 4.68 9.76 -0.07
CA ALA A 138 5.30 10.55 1.00
C ALA A 138 5.28 12.05 0.68
N GLN A 139 5.74 12.45 -0.50
CA GLN A 139 5.81 13.87 -0.89
C GLN A 139 4.43 14.52 -1.03
N PHE A 140 3.45 13.82 -1.60
CA PHE A 140 2.07 14.31 -1.64
C PHE A 140 1.49 14.48 -0.23
N SER A 141 1.69 13.52 0.67
CA SER A 141 1.22 13.61 2.06
C SER A 141 1.86 14.78 2.82
N VAL A 142 3.16 15.01 2.62
CA VAL A 142 3.88 16.12 3.24
C VAL A 142 3.40 17.46 2.68
N CYS A 143 3.21 17.57 1.36
CA CYS A 143 2.66 18.78 0.75
C CYS A 143 1.26 19.12 1.31
N ILE A 144 0.40 18.13 1.53
CA ILE A 144 -0.92 18.34 2.16
C ILE A 144 -0.77 18.80 3.61
N THR A 145 0.19 18.22 4.33
CA THR A 145 0.45 18.59 5.73
C THR A 145 0.91 20.04 5.84
N ASP A 146 1.76 20.50 4.92
CA ASP A 146 2.21 21.89 4.85
C ASP A 146 1.06 22.84 4.49
N LEU A 147 0.20 22.48 3.53
CA LEU A 147 -0.99 23.26 3.16
C LEU A 147 -2.02 23.37 4.29
N THR A 148 -2.03 22.41 5.20
CA THR A 148 -2.97 22.34 6.34
C THR A 148 -2.33 22.73 7.66
N ASN A 149 -1.18 23.41 7.63
CA ASN A 149 -0.43 23.75 8.82
C ASN A 149 -1.19 24.75 9.72
N TYR A 150 -1.51 24.32 10.94
CA TYR A 150 -2.30 25.07 11.91
C TYR A 150 -1.65 26.41 12.28
N ASP A 151 -0.33 26.45 12.44
CA ASP A 151 0.36 27.66 12.94
C ASP A 151 0.30 28.82 11.93
N GLN A 152 0.23 28.51 10.64
CA GLN A 152 0.02 29.50 9.60
C GLN A 152 -1.45 29.96 9.52
N LEU A 153 -2.41 29.03 9.67
CA LEU A 153 -3.84 29.36 9.59
C LEU A 153 -4.41 30.00 10.87
N LYS A 154 -3.80 29.77 12.04
CA LYS A 154 -4.18 30.43 13.30
C LYS A 154 -4.06 31.95 13.22
N LYS A 155 -3.12 32.46 12.40
CA LYS A 155 -2.97 33.90 12.14
C LYS A 155 -4.21 34.54 11.50
N PHE A 156 -5.04 33.74 10.82
CA PHE A 156 -6.21 34.22 10.07
C PHE A 156 -7.55 33.75 10.65
N THR A 157 -7.56 32.83 11.62
CA THR A 157 -8.80 32.18 12.10
C THR A 157 -8.68 31.66 13.53
N SER A 158 -9.71 31.90 14.37
CA SER A 158 -9.81 31.49 15.78
C SER A 158 -10.39 30.09 15.99
N ILE A 159 -10.23 29.18 15.02
CA ILE A 159 -10.84 27.84 15.06
C ILE A 159 -9.98 26.90 15.95
N PRO A 160 -10.60 26.05 16.79
CA PRO A 160 -9.88 25.11 17.66
C PRO A 160 -9.02 24.09 16.88
N LYS A 161 -7.86 23.75 17.43
CA LYS A 161 -6.86 22.84 16.84
C LYS A 161 -7.44 21.49 16.41
N SER A 162 -8.37 20.93 17.19
CA SER A 162 -9.03 19.65 16.90
C SER A 162 -9.83 19.63 15.59
N VAL A 163 -10.38 20.79 15.18
CA VAL A 163 -11.11 20.93 13.92
C VAL A 163 -10.15 20.95 12.72
N TYR A 164 -8.98 21.56 12.87
CA TYR A 164 -7.94 21.56 11.83
C TYR A 164 -7.32 20.19 11.63
N GLU A 165 -6.98 19.49 12.72
CA GLU A 165 -6.46 18.12 12.61
C GLU A 165 -7.46 17.23 11.89
N ARG A 166 -8.75 17.34 12.21
CA ARG A 166 -9.83 16.63 11.50
C ARG A 166 -9.88 16.99 10.01
N ARG A 167 -9.84 18.27 9.65
CA ARG A 167 -9.83 18.70 8.24
C ARG A 167 -8.61 18.15 7.50
N ARG A 168 -7.42 18.16 8.12
CA ARG A 168 -6.21 17.56 7.54
C ARG A 168 -6.38 16.07 7.26
N TRP A 169 -6.91 15.30 8.22
CA TRP A 169 -7.16 13.87 8.02
C TRP A 169 -8.15 13.60 6.88
N ILE A 170 -9.19 14.44 6.74
CA ILE A 170 -10.14 14.35 5.62
C ILE A 170 -9.44 14.62 4.28
N PHE A 171 -8.60 15.66 4.18
CA PHE A 171 -7.85 15.96 2.95
C PHE A 171 -6.87 14.85 2.58
N LEU A 172 -6.13 14.32 3.57
CA LEU A 172 -5.21 13.20 3.37
C LEU A 172 -5.97 11.97 2.83
N THR A 173 -7.11 11.65 3.44
CA THR A 173 -7.97 10.52 3.02
C THR A 173 -8.54 10.73 1.62
N LEU A 174 -8.93 11.95 1.27
CA LEU A 174 -9.46 12.28 -0.06
C LEU A 174 -8.40 12.10 -1.14
N ILE A 175 -7.17 12.57 -0.90
CA ILE A 175 -6.08 12.42 -1.86
C ILE A 175 -5.65 10.96 -1.99
N ASP A 176 -5.54 10.21 -0.89
CA ASP A 176 -5.28 8.77 -0.92
C ASP A 176 -6.39 8.03 -1.70
N GLY A 177 -7.66 8.38 -1.47
CA GLY A 177 -8.79 7.82 -2.21
C GLY A 177 -8.75 8.14 -3.71
N LEU A 178 -8.37 9.36 -4.08
CA LEU A 178 -8.21 9.79 -5.47
C LEU A 178 -7.05 9.06 -6.16
N ALA A 179 -5.93 8.85 -5.45
CA ALA A 179 -4.82 8.05 -5.92
C ALA A 179 -5.26 6.61 -6.21
N CYS A 180 -5.94 5.95 -5.27
CA CYS A 180 -6.44 4.59 -5.48
C CYS A 180 -7.44 4.49 -6.65
N LEU A 181 -8.33 5.47 -6.80
CA LEU A 181 -9.27 5.50 -7.93
C LEU A 181 -8.54 5.68 -9.27
N SER A 182 -7.50 6.52 -9.30
CA SER A 182 -6.69 6.74 -10.51
C SER A 182 -5.90 5.51 -10.93
N LEU A 183 -5.38 4.72 -9.97
CA LEU A 183 -4.77 3.40 -10.22
C LEU A 183 -5.83 2.42 -10.78
N ALA A 184 -7.02 2.38 -10.17
CA ALA A 184 -8.09 1.48 -10.62
C ALA A 184 -8.55 1.77 -12.06
N ILE A 185 -8.75 3.04 -12.41
CA ILE A 185 -9.13 3.44 -13.78
C ILE A 185 -7.99 3.11 -14.76
N ALA A 186 -6.74 3.33 -14.34
CA ALA A 186 -5.57 3.06 -15.16
C ALA A 186 -5.44 1.57 -15.53
N SER A 187 -5.66 0.65 -14.58
CA SER A 187 -5.60 -0.78 -14.88
C SER A 187 -6.69 -1.22 -15.86
N MET A 188 -7.89 -0.61 -15.79
CA MET A 188 -8.97 -0.87 -16.76
C MET A 188 -8.60 -0.37 -18.16
N ILE A 189 -8.09 0.86 -18.25
CA ILE A 189 -7.67 1.47 -19.51
C ILE A 189 -6.51 0.68 -20.12
N ALA A 190 -5.47 0.37 -19.35
CA ALA A 190 -4.30 -0.39 -19.79
C ALA A 190 -4.70 -1.77 -20.33
N GLY A 191 -5.51 -2.53 -19.58
CA GLY A 191 -5.98 -3.85 -20.01
C GLY A 191 -6.79 -3.83 -21.31
N SER A 192 -7.64 -2.82 -21.49
CA SER A 192 -8.43 -2.65 -22.72
C SER A 192 -7.58 -2.25 -23.92
N LEU A 193 -6.65 -1.31 -23.74
CA LEU A 193 -5.76 -0.82 -24.79
C LEU A 193 -4.79 -1.92 -25.25
N ILE A 194 -4.17 -2.66 -24.32
CA ILE A 194 -3.25 -3.75 -24.67
C ILE A 194 -3.95 -4.81 -25.50
N HIS A 195 -5.17 -5.20 -25.13
CA HIS A 195 -5.93 -6.21 -25.87
C HIS A 195 -6.33 -5.72 -27.28
N THR A 196 -6.65 -4.44 -27.45
CA THR A 196 -7.24 -3.93 -28.70
C THR A 196 -6.17 -3.43 -29.68
N TYR A 197 -5.15 -2.76 -29.17
CA TYR A 197 -4.16 -2.02 -29.96
C TYR A 197 -2.71 -2.48 -29.71
N GLY A 198 -2.49 -3.39 -28.76
CA GLY A 198 -1.17 -3.89 -28.40
C GLY A 198 -0.36 -2.95 -27.50
N PHE A 199 0.86 -3.38 -27.18
CA PHE A 199 1.74 -2.69 -26.22
C PHE A 199 2.23 -1.31 -26.71
N ASN A 200 2.58 -1.18 -28.00
CA ASN A 200 3.16 0.05 -28.54
C ASN A 200 2.21 1.26 -28.43
N ILE A 201 0.94 1.09 -28.82
CA ILE A 201 -0.06 2.18 -28.75
C ILE A 201 -0.36 2.50 -27.28
N THR A 202 -0.43 1.49 -26.42
CA THR A 202 -0.65 1.70 -24.98
C THR A 202 0.49 2.51 -24.35
N MET A 203 1.75 2.26 -24.72
CA MET A 203 2.89 3.07 -24.27
C MET A 203 2.82 4.51 -24.75
N MET A 204 2.39 4.77 -25.99
CA MET A 204 2.20 6.15 -26.47
C MET A 204 1.13 6.89 -25.67
N VAL A 205 0.03 6.22 -25.33
CA VAL A 205 -1.02 6.79 -24.46
C VAL A 205 -0.49 7.06 -23.05
N CYS A 206 0.34 6.18 -22.50
CA CYS A 206 0.99 6.38 -21.20
C CYS A 206 1.84 7.66 -21.18
N ILE A 207 2.70 7.85 -22.19
CA ILE A 207 3.54 9.05 -22.33
C ILE A 207 2.67 10.31 -22.44
N LEU A 208 1.61 10.26 -23.25
CA LEU A 208 0.69 11.40 -23.43
C LEU A 208 -0.02 11.78 -22.13
N ILE A 209 -0.45 10.81 -21.32
CA ILE A 209 -1.06 11.04 -20.00
C ILE A 209 -0.05 11.62 -19.01
N TYR A 210 1.24 11.31 -19.16
CA TYR A 210 2.30 11.80 -18.30
C TYR A 210 2.70 13.26 -18.61
N LEU A 211 2.59 13.73 -19.85
CA LEU A 211 2.97 15.09 -20.25
C LEU A 211 2.34 16.21 -19.37
N PRO A 212 1.04 16.18 -19.04
CA PRO A 212 0.44 17.13 -18.10
C PRO A 212 1.13 17.21 -16.73
N VAL A 213 1.72 16.10 -16.24
CA VAL A 213 2.45 16.08 -14.95
C VAL A 213 3.68 16.97 -15.03
N ILE A 214 4.45 16.83 -16.12
CA ILE A 214 5.65 17.62 -16.39
C ILE A 214 5.32 19.09 -16.59
N ILE A 215 4.15 19.42 -17.17
CA ILE A 215 3.74 20.81 -17.34
C ILE A 215 3.30 21.41 -15.99
N LEU A 216 2.51 20.68 -15.20
CA LEU A 216 1.94 21.18 -13.95
C LEU A 216 2.97 21.48 -12.86
N ILE A 217 4.13 20.82 -12.84
CA ILE A 217 5.18 21.10 -11.85
C ILE A 217 5.75 22.52 -11.99
N PHE A 218 5.80 23.07 -13.20
CA PHE A 218 6.30 24.44 -13.41
C PHE A 218 5.37 25.48 -12.79
N PHE A 219 4.06 25.24 -12.87
CA PHE A 219 3.02 26.11 -12.31
C PHE A 219 2.82 25.93 -10.79
N LEU A 220 3.38 24.88 -10.19
CA LEU A 220 3.21 24.65 -8.76
C LEU A 220 3.96 25.72 -7.94
N PRO A 221 3.29 26.43 -7.02
CA PRO A 221 3.95 27.32 -6.07
C PRO A 221 4.73 26.49 -5.04
N GLU A 222 5.76 27.10 -4.45
CA GLU A 222 6.53 26.48 -3.37
C GLU A 222 5.70 26.47 -2.09
N THR A 223 5.46 25.28 -1.53
CA THR A 223 4.67 25.12 -0.28
C THR A 223 5.54 25.36 0.96
N ASN A 224 6.85 25.12 0.86
CA ASN A 224 7.76 25.28 2.00
C ASN A 224 8.32 26.71 2.07
N ASN A 225 7.67 27.58 2.85
CA ASN A 225 8.13 28.95 3.15
C ASN A 225 9.15 29.02 4.31
N VAL A 226 9.98 28.00 4.54
CA VAL A 226 10.99 27.95 5.63
C VAL A 226 12.16 28.95 5.45
N LYS A 227 12.08 29.90 4.51
CA LYS A 227 12.98 31.06 4.51
C LYS A 227 12.81 31.97 5.75
N GLN A 228 11.82 31.78 6.62
CA GLN A 228 11.58 32.66 7.79
C GLN A 228 12.12 32.19 9.15
N LEU A 229 12.73 31.01 9.30
CA LEU A 229 13.25 30.55 10.61
C LEU A 229 14.79 30.48 10.70
N LYS A 230 15.50 31.11 9.75
CA LYS A 230 16.96 31.04 9.67
C LYS A 230 17.73 32.00 10.58
N TYR A 231 17.08 32.66 11.55
CA TYR A 231 17.79 33.60 12.43
C TYR A 231 18.21 33.03 13.80
N ASP A 232 17.71 31.86 14.23
CA ASP A 232 17.99 31.36 15.60
C ASP A 232 18.71 29.99 15.66
N THR A 233 19.40 29.55 14.61
CA THR A 233 20.09 28.23 14.64
C THR A 233 21.48 28.26 14.00
N GLU A 234 22.33 29.17 14.47
CA GLU A 234 23.78 29.08 14.26
C GLU A 234 24.53 28.33 15.39
N VAL A 235 23.81 27.75 16.35
CA VAL A 235 24.39 26.88 17.37
C VAL A 235 23.97 25.43 17.07
N ASP A 236 24.93 24.52 16.98
CA ASP A 236 24.81 23.05 16.84
C ASP A 236 25.07 22.41 15.45
N VAL A 237 26.13 22.85 14.76
CA VAL A 237 26.67 22.10 13.59
C VAL A 237 27.67 20.99 13.99
N TYR A 238 28.11 20.91 15.26
CA TYR A 238 29.21 20.00 15.65
C TYR A 238 28.83 18.65 16.29
N ASN A 239 27.53 18.31 16.47
CA ASN A 239 27.13 17.07 17.17
C ASN A 239 26.33 16.05 16.34
N HIS A 240 26.30 16.18 15.01
CA HIS A 240 25.30 15.47 14.21
C HIS A 240 25.62 13.99 13.87
N ASP A 241 26.88 13.54 13.98
CA ASP A 241 27.26 12.18 13.60
C ASP A 241 27.13 11.13 14.73
N LYS A 242 27.15 11.54 16.00
CA LYS A 242 26.93 10.63 17.14
C LYS A 242 25.45 10.48 17.53
N LEU A 243 24.57 11.34 17.00
CA LEU A 243 23.15 11.43 17.38
C LEU A 243 22.23 10.52 16.54
N SER A 244 22.63 10.16 15.31
CA SER A 244 21.81 9.35 14.39
C SER A 244 21.63 7.89 14.84
N ASN A 245 22.74 7.20 15.16
CA ASN A 245 22.70 5.83 15.68
C ASN A 245 22.02 5.75 17.06
N ASN A 246 22.19 6.78 17.90
CA ASN A 246 21.50 6.86 19.18
C ASN A 246 20.00 7.08 19.02
N LYS A 247 19.52 7.86 18.04
CA LYS A 247 18.08 8.04 17.79
C LYS A 247 17.39 6.78 17.24
N ILE A 248 18.03 6.04 16.33
CA ILE A 248 17.49 4.74 15.84
C ILE A 248 17.49 3.71 16.96
N LYS A 249 18.58 3.62 17.73
CA LYS A 249 18.66 2.72 18.89
C LYS A 249 17.66 3.12 19.97
N GLN A 250 17.44 4.41 20.20
CA GLN A 250 16.49 4.95 21.17
C GLN A 250 15.04 4.78 20.72
N THR A 251 14.72 4.93 19.43
CA THR A 251 13.39 4.62 18.88
C THR A 251 13.09 3.13 18.97
N LEU A 252 14.04 2.27 18.59
CA LEU A 252 13.92 0.83 18.72
C LEU A 252 13.78 0.41 20.19
N MET A 253 14.61 0.95 21.09
CA MET A 253 14.53 0.70 22.52
C MET A 253 13.21 1.20 23.12
N THR A 254 12.70 2.34 22.66
CA THR A 254 11.41 2.90 23.08
C THR A 254 10.24 2.03 22.63
N VAL A 255 10.30 1.46 21.42
CA VAL A 255 9.29 0.52 20.90
C VAL A 255 9.40 -0.84 21.58
N ILE A 256 10.61 -1.36 21.82
CA ILE A 256 10.84 -2.62 22.55
C ILE A 256 10.42 -2.49 24.01
N SER A 257 10.60 -1.32 24.63
CA SER A 257 10.09 -1.00 25.96
C SER A 257 8.63 -0.56 25.96
N SER A 258 7.93 -0.58 24.82
CA SER A 258 6.52 -0.22 24.74
C SER A 258 5.60 -1.38 25.12
N ASN A 259 4.31 -1.09 25.23
CA ASN A 259 3.27 -2.06 25.57
C ASN A 259 3.34 -3.31 24.65
N PRO A 260 3.21 -4.55 25.20
CA PRO A 260 3.25 -5.78 24.41
C PRO A 260 2.15 -5.82 23.33
N VAL A 261 0.99 -5.21 23.63
CA VAL A 261 -0.13 -5.03 22.68
C VAL A 261 0.32 -4.26 21.43
N LEU A 262 1.14 -3.23 21.59
CA LEU A 262 1.63 -2.40 20.48
C LEU A 262 2.63 -3.17 19.60
N ILE A 263 3.47 -4.01 20.20
CA ILE A 263 4.39 -4.90 19.47
C ILE A 263 3.60 -5.89 18.63
N ILE A 264 2.53 -6.47 19.19
CA ILE A 264 1.65 -7.39 18.45
C ILE A 264 0.96 -6.67 17.29
N ILE A 265 0.44 -5.45 17.49
CA ILE A 265 -0.19 -4.66 16.42
C ILE A 265 0.82 -4.35 15.29
N LEU A 266 2.05 -3.99 15.63
CA LEU A 266 3.12 -3.77 14.64
C LEU A 266 3.50 -5.07 13.91
N GLY A 267 3.50 -6.22 14.60
CA GLY A 267 3.68 -7.53 14.01
C GLY A 267 2.57 -7.88 13.02
N ILE A 268 1.30 -7.63 13.38
CA ILE A 268 0.16 -7.80 12.46
C ILE A 268 0.32 -6.88 11.24
N LEU A 269 0.71 -5.62 11.44
CA LEU A 269 0.96 -4.69 10.33
C LEU A 269 2.04 -5.20 9.37
N PHE A 270 3.13 -5.75 9.90
CA PHE A 270 4.19 -6.36 9.08
C PHE A 270 3.65 -7.54 8.26
N ILE A 271 2.92 -8.46 8.91
CA ILE A 271 2.36 -9.65 8.26
C ILE A 271 1.34 -9.26 7.18
N VAL A 272 0.45 -8.31 7.47
CA VAL A 272 -0.54 -7.79 6.51
C VAL A 272 0.16 -7.12 5.33
N SER A 273 1.19 -6.31 5.58
CA SER A 273 1.96 -5.67 4.51
C SER A 273 2.66 -6.68 3.60
N THR A 274 3.09 -7.82 4.17
CA THR A 274 3.77 -8.88 3.42
C THR A 274 2.80 -9.75 2.61
N SER A 275 1.61 -10.07 3.14
CA SER A 275 0.71 -11.10 2.60
C SER A 275 -0.55 -10.58 1.89
N ALA A 276 -1.01 -9.36 2.22
CA ALA A 276 -2.30 -8.84 1.79
C ALA A 276 -2.21 -7.70 0.75
N MET A 277 -1.12 -6.94 0.72
CA MET A 277 -1.16 -5.56 0.21
C MET A 277 -0.82 -5.35 -1.25
N VAL A 278 -0.06 -6.22 -1.88
CA VAL A 278 0.20 -6.08 -3.31
C VAL A 278 -0.46 -7.25 -4.00
N ASP A 279 -1.41 -6.96 -4.88
CA ASP A 279 -1.80 -7.90 -5.92
C ASP A 279 -0.57 -8.07 -6.80
N SER A 280 0.28 -8.97 -6.33
CA SER A 280 1.65 -9.09 -6.77
C SER A 280 1.69 -9.48 -8.24
N PRO A 281 2.74 -9.13 -8.98
CA PRO A 281 2.89 -9.54 -10.37
C PRO A 281 2.72 -11.05 -10.61
N PHE A 282 2.96 -11.89 -9.60
CA PHE A 282 2.67 -13.32 -9.70
C PHE A 282 1.18 -13.65 -9.83
N VAL A 283 0.26 -12.85 -9.25
CA VAL A 283 -1.19 -13.05 -9.37
C VAL A 283 -1.62 -12.83 -10.82
N THR A 284 -1.04 -11.83 -11.48
CA THR A 284 -1.20 -11.58 -12.91
C THR A 284 -0.77 -12.79 -13.72
N VAL A 285 0.44 -13.32 -13.48
CA VAL A 285 0.94 -14.53 -14.18
C VAL A 285 0.06 -15.75 -13.89
N TYR A 286 -0.37 -15.92 -12.64
CA TYR A 286 -1.24 -17.01 -12.22
C TYR A 286 -2.59 -17.01 -12.96
N LEU A 287 -3.26 -15.86 -13.04
CA LEU A 287 -4.57 -15.73 -13.69
C LEU A 287 -4.48 -15.78 -15.22
N MET A 288 -3.35 -15.40 -15.81
CA MET A 288 -3.14 -15.54 -17.26
C MET A 288 -2.83 -16.99 -17.68
N SER A 289 -2.49 -17.85 -16.72
CA SER A 289 -2.09 -19.22 -16.97
C SER A 289 -3.26 -20.21 -16.92
N GLU A 290 -3.01 -21.45 -17.34
CA GLU A 290 -3.97 -22.56 -17.13
C GLU A 290 -4.23 -22.72 -15.62
N PRO A 291 -5.49 -22.98 -15.18
CA PRO A 291 -6.71 -23.18 -15.97
C PRO A 291 -7.53 -21.91 -16.27
N PHE A 292 -7.10 -20.72 -15.85
CA PHE A 292 -7.92 -19.50 -15.88
C PHE A 292 -7.99 -18.83 -17.25
N TRP A 293 -6.85 -18.74 -17.94
CA TRP A 293 -6.71 -18.13 -19.27
C TRP A 293 -7.27 -16.70 -19.35
N TRP A 294 -6.97 -15.86 -18.34
CA TRP A 294 -7.37 -14.46 -18.38
C TRP A 294 -6.53 -13.69 -19.40
N ASN A 295 -7.20 -12.97 -20.29
CA ASN A 295 -6.56 -12.01 -21.18
C ASN A 295 -6.43 -10.64 -20.48
N SER A 296 -5.58 -9.75 -21.00
CA SER A 296 -5.31 -8.43 -20.42
C SER A 296 -6.57 -7.62 -20.16
N ARG A 297 -7.59 -7.71 -21.03
CA ARG A 297 -8.86 -7.01 -20.85
C ARG A 297 -9.62 -7.51 -19.61
N LYS A 298 -9.71 -8.83 -19.41
CA LYS A 298 -10.39 -9.43 -18.25
C LYS A 298 -9.65 -9.08 -16.96
N LEU A 299 -8.32 -9.23 -16.96
CA LEU A 299 -7.46 -8.93 -15.83
C LEU A 299 -7.50 -7.44 -15.43
N GLY A 300 -7.38 -6.54 -16.40
CA GLY A 300 -7.42 -5.09 -16.14
C GLY A 300 -8.77 -4.63 -15.59
N LEU A 301 -9.87 -5.19 -16.12
CA LEU A 301 -11.23 -4.90 -15.66
C LEU A 301 -11.49 -5.45 -14.26
N SER A 302 -11.10 -6.69 -13.97
CA SER A 302 -11.26 -7.28 -12.63
C SER A 302 -10.42 -6.56 -11.58
N ASN A 303 -9.17 -6.21 -11.90
CA ASN A 303 -8.30 -5.47 -10.98
C ASN A 303 -8.87 -4.08 -10.71
N GLY A 304 -9.27 -3.36 -11.76
CA GLY A 304 -9.79 -2.01 -11.62
C GLY A 304 -11.08 -1.93 -10.81
N ILE A 305 -12.07 -2.79 -11.11
CA ILE A 305 -13.33 -2.83 -10.35
C ILE A 305 -13.06 -3.19 -8.88
N THR A 306 -12.22 -4.20 -8.64
CA THR A 306 -11.92 -4.65 -7.28
C THR A 306 -11.22 -3.57 -6.46
N GLU A 307 -10.23 -2.89 -7.04
CA GLU A 307 -9.45 -1.85 -6.36
C GLU A 307 -10.31 -0.59 -6.14
N ALA A 308 -11.15 -0.20 -7.11
CA ALA A 308 -12.11 0.90 -6.95
C ALA A 308 -13.12 0.61 -5.82
N CYS A 309 -13.73 -0.57 -5.82
CA CYS A 309 -14.68 -0.97 -4.78
C CYS A 309 -13.99 -1.08 -3.40
N SER A 310 -12.77 -1.61 -3.33
CA SER A 310 -12.00 -1.69 -2.07
C SER A 310 -11.65 -0.29 -1.54
N ALA A 311 -11.26 0.64 -2.42
CA ALA A 311 -11.01 2.03 -2.05
C ALA A 311 -12.27 2.72 -1.50
N LEU A 312 -13.40 2.61 -2.19
CA LEU A 312 -14.68 3.18 -1.72
C LEU A 312 -15.11 2.59 -0.38
N LEU A 313 -15.01 1.27 -0.21
CA LEU A 313 -15.34 0.59 1.04
C LEU A 313 -14.44 1.07 2.19
N SER A 314 -13.15 1.27 1.94
CA SER A 314 -12.21 1.79 2.94
C SER A 314 -12.57 3.21 3.41
N ILE A 315 -12.96 4.09 2.49
CA ILE A 315 -13.38 5.47 2.81
C ILE A 315 -14.67 5.47 3.64
N ILE A 316 -15.65 4.63 3.28
CA ILE A 316 -16.90 4.49 4.02
C ILE A 316 -16.62 4.04 5.46
N ILE A 317 -15.76 3.03 5.64
CA ILE A 317 -15.43 2.50 6.98
C ILE A 317 -14.66 3.53 7.81
N VAL A 318 -13.71 4.26 7.22
CA VAL A 318 -13.00 5.35 7.91
C VAL A 318 -13.98 6.43 8.38
N ASN A 319 -14.95 6.81 7.54
CA ASN A 319 -15.98 7.77 7.91
C ASN A 319 -16.89 7.26 9.03
N ILE A 320 -17.29 5.99 9.00
CA ILE A 320 -18.06 5.36 10.08
C ILE A 320 -17.25 5.37 11.37
N LEU A 321 -15.97 4.99 11.31
CA LEU A 321 -15.10 4.96 12.48
C LEU A 321 -14.89 6.36 13.09
N ALA A 322 -14.70 7.37 12.24
CA ALA A 322 -14.61 8.76 12.67
C ALA A 322 -15.90 9.25 13.34
N ARG A 323 -17.08 8.85 12.83
CA ARG A 323 -18.37 9.17 13.47
C ARG A 323 -18.55 8.47 14.80
N ILE A 324 -18.16 7.20 14.92
CA ILE A 324 -18.22 6.45 16.18
C ILE A 324 -17.32 7.12 17.23
N GLN A 325 -16.09 7.47 16.86
CA GLN A 325 -15.15 8.16 17.75
C GLN A 325 -15.69 9.53 18.22
N LEU A 326 -16.34 10.27 17.32
CA LEU A 326 -16.99 11.54 17.65
C LEU A 326 -18.15 11.34 18.63
N SER A 327 -19.06 10.40 18.34
CA SER A 327 -20.21 10.12 19.20
C SER A 327 -19.78 9.76 20.61
N GLN A 328 -18.68 9.02 20.75
CA GLN A 328 -18.13 8.65 22.05
C GLN A 328 -17.53 9.86 22.78
N SER A 329 -16.77 10.69 22.08
CA SER A 329 -16.22 11.93 22.64
C SER A 329 -17.33 12.89 23.12
N THR A 330 -18.43 13.01 22.37
CA THR A 330 -19.59 13.82 22.77
C THR A 330 -20.32 13.22 23.98
N SER A 331 -20.47 11.89 24.03
CA SER A 331 -21.10 11.23 25.18
C SER A 331 -20.30 11.42 26.48
N LEU A 332 -18.96 11.46 26.38
CA LEU A 332 -18.09 11.76 27.51
C LEU A 332 -18.26 13.22 27.96
N ASN A 333 -18.18 14.19 27.04
CA ASN A 333 -18.35 15.60 27.38
C ASN A 333 -19.72 15.91 28.00
N ASN A 334 -20.82 15.35 27.46
CA ASN A 334 -22.15 15.58 28.00
C ASN A 334 -22.32 15.01 29.41
N LYS A 335 -21.66 13.87 29.70
CA LYS A 335 -21.73 13.25 31.02
C LYS A 335 -20.92 14.02 32.05
N ASN A 336 -19.71 14.45 31.71
CA ASN A 336 -18.88 15.32 32.57
C ASN A 336 -19.60 16.63 32.91
N ASN A 337 -20.29 17.26 31.95
CA ASN A 337 -21.06 18.49 32.20
C ASN A 337 -22.27 18.27 33.11
N HIS A 338 -22.83 17.06 33.17
CA HIS A 338 -23.98 16.74 34.01
C HIS A 338 -23.57 16.40 35.44
N GLU A 339 -22.40 15.77 35.62
CA GLU A 339 -21.82 15.40 36.91
C GLU A 339 -21.00 16.53 37.54
N LEU A 340 -20.54 17.54 36.79
CA LEU A 340 -20.01 18.80 37.34
C LEU A 340 -21.02 19.59 38.20
N ASN A 341 -22.30 19.21 38.18
CA ASN A 341 -23.34 19.77 39.04
C ASN A 341 -23.58 18.94 40.33
N ASP A 342 -22.90 17.79 40.50
CA ASP A 342 -22.96 16.91 41.68
C ASP A 342 -21.53 16.64 42.18
N ASP A 343 -21.17 17.17 43.36
CA ASP A 343 -19.79 17.32 43.87
C ASP A 343 -19.03 16.01 44.24
N ASN A 344 -19.40 14.80 43.80
CA ASN A 344 -18.89 13.56 44.42
C ASN A 344 -18.25 12.45 43.54
N ASP A 345 -18.13 12.55 42.22
CA ASP A 345 -17.92 11.33 41.39
C ASP A 345 -16.73 11.35 40.41
N ASP A 346 -15.52 11.72 40.85
CA ASP A 346 -14.31 11.62 40.00
C ASP A 346 -13.94 10.16 39.63
N ASP A 347 -14.19 9.19 40.52
CA ASP A 347 -13.92 7.77 40.26
C ASP A 347 -14.91 7.13 39.27
N ASP A 348 -16.18 7.53 39.31
CA ASP A 348 -17.23 7.03 38.42
C ASP A 348 -17.12 7.60 37.00
N ASN A 349 -16.60 8.82 36.87
CA ASN A 349 -16.20 9.42 35.60
C ASN A 349 -15.08 8.65 34.92
N ASN A 350 -13.99 8.37 35.65
CA ASN A 350 -12.87 7.58 35.17
C ASN A 350 -13.29 6.15 34.78
N LEU A 351 -14.19 5.54 35.54
CA LEU A 351 -14.72 4.21 35.25
C LEU A 351 -15.55 4.19 33.95
N THR A 352 -16.38 5.21 33.74
CA THR A 352 -17.22 5.35 32.55
C THR A 352 -16.39 5.62 31.30
N GLU A 353 -15.39 6.50 31.39
CA GLU A 353 -14.47 6.80 30.28
C GLU A 353 -13.71 5.55 29.83
N ASN A 354 -13.16 4.80 30.78
CA ASN A 354 -12.48 3.54 30.50
C ASN A 354 -13.41 2.50 29.84
N LYS A 355 -14.68 2.43 30.25
CA LYS A 355 -15.66 1.51 29.67
C LYS A 355 -16.00 1.86 28.22
N ILE A 356 -16.16 3.14 27.89
CA ILE A 356 -16.44 3.62 26.53
C ILE A 356 -15.23 3.36 25.61
N ASN A 357 -14.03 3.70 26.08
CA ASN A 357 -12.78 3.46 25.35
C ASN A 357 -12.54 1.96 25.11
N PHE A 358 -12.81 1.11 26.10
CA PHE A 358 -12.70 -0.34 25.96
C PHE A 358 -13.69 -0.90 24.92
N LYS A 359 -14.94 -0.42 24.90
CA LYS A 359 -15.94 -0.84 23.90
C LYS A 359 -15.52 -0.45 22.48
N PHE A 360 -14.96 0.74 22.30
CA PHE A 360 -14.41 1.18 21.01
C PHE A 360 -13.26 0.30 20.54
N GLN A 361 -12.30 0.04 21.43
CA GLN A 361 -11.15 -0.82 21.12
C GLN A 361 -11.57 -2.25 20.76
N ASN A 362 -12.52 -2.83 21.49
CA ASN A 362 -13.04 -4.15 21.17
C ASN A 362 -13.75 -4.19 19.80
N THR A 363 -14.44 -3.11 19.44
CA THR A 363 -15.07 -2.98 18.11
C THR A 363 -14.00 -2.93 17.00
N LEU A 364 -12.92 -2.18 17.22
CA LEU A 364 -11.77 -2.11 16.30
C LEU A 364 -11.08 -3.47 16.12
N PHE A 365 -10.84 -4.21 17.21
CA PHE A 365 -10.24 -5.55 17.13
C PHE A 365 -11.14 -6.53 16.36
N ASN A 366 -12.44 -6.55 16.66
CA ASN A 366 -13.39 -7.42 15.95
C ASN A 366 -13.47 -7.09 14.45
N LEU A 367 -13.46 -5.80 14.10
CA LEU A 367 -13.47 -5.36 12.71
C LEU A 367 -12.16 -5.72 11.98
N LEU A 368 -11.02 -5.65 12.67
CA LEU A 368 -9.73 -6.11 12.13
C LEU A 368 -9.74 -7.62 11.89
N ILE A 369 -10.18 -8.42 12.85
CA ILE A 369 -10.30 -9.88 12.71
C ILE A 369 -11.20 -10.24 11.52
N PHE A 370 -12.34 -9.56 11.39
CA PHE A 370 -13.25 -9.74 10.27
C PHE A 370 -12.59 -9.41 8.92
N ALA A 371 -11.92 -8.25 8.80
CA ALA A 371 -11.23 -7.86 7.58
C ALA A 371 -10.11 -8.84 7.19
N LEU A 372 -9.32 -9.30 8.17
CA LEU A 372 -8.27 -10.31 7.95
C LEU A 372 -8.85 -11.66 7.52
N SER A 373 -9.99 -12.05 8.10
CA SER A 373 -10.67 -13.32 7.76
C SER A 373 -11.20 -13.31 6.32
N LEU A 374 -11.70 -12.17 5.83
CA LEU A 374 -12.09 -12.02 4.43
C LEU A 374 -10.89 -12.16 3.48
N ILE A 375 -9.74 -11.61 3.82
CA ILE A 375 -8.53 -11.75 2.98
C ILE A 375 -8.00 -13.18 3.03
N LEU A 376 -8.02 -13.82 4.19
CA LEU A 376 -7.69 -15.24 4.33
C LEU A 376 -8.58 -16.09 3.42
N LEU A 377 -9.90 -15.83 3.42
CA LEU A 377 -10.85 -16.50 2.55
C LEU A 377 -10.51 -16.28 1.06
N ASN A 378 -10.17 -15.06 0.65
CA ASN A 378 -9.68 -14.81 -0.72
C ASN A 378 -8.47 -15.69 -1.06
N ARG A 379 -7.45 -15.75 -0.20
CA ARG A 379 -6.23 -16.54 -0.47
C ARG A 379 -6.51 -18.03 -0.54
N ILE A 380 -7.40 -18.55 0.31
CA ILE A 380 -7.84 -19.94 0.26
C ILE A 380 -8.60 -20.23 -1.05
N MET A 381 -9.54 -19.36 -1.45
CA MET A 381 -10.26 -19.50 -2.71
C MET A 381 -9.31 -19.48 -3.91
N MET A 382 -8.34 -18.56 -3.94
CA MET A 382 -7.30 -18.51 -4.98
C MET A 382 -6.47 -19.79 -5.04
N THR A 383 -6.15 -20.39 -3.89
CA THR A 383 -5.43 -21.66 -3.80
C THR A 383 -6.24 -22.80 -4.40
N ILE A 384 -7.51 -22.91 -4.00
CA ILE A 384 -8.41 -23.99 -4.38
C ILE A 384 -8.79 -23.89 -5.87
N ALA A 385 -8.89 -22.68 -6.43
CA ALA A 385 -9.35 -22.45 -7.80
C ALA A 385 -8.52 -23.21 -8.86
N TYR A 386 -7.20 -23.39 -8.64
CA TYR A 386 -6.34 -24.13 -9.57
C TYR A 386 -6.71 -25.61 -9.72
N LEU A 387 -7.34 -26.21 -8.70
CA LEU A 387 -7.68 -27.63 -8.69
C LEU A 387 -8.87 -27.99 -9.59
N PHE A 388 -9.58 -26.97 -10.09
CA PHE A 388 -10.81 -27.15 -10.86
C PHE A 388 -10.60 -26.92 -12.36
N SER A 389 -11.58 -27.39 -13.16
CA SER A 389 -11.65 -27.09 -14.59
C SER A 389 -11.81 -25.58 -14.84
N SER A 390 -11.44 -25.12 -16.04
CA SER A 390 -11.38 -23.69 -16.38
C SER A 390 -12.64 -22.88 -16.01
N PHE A 391 -13.83 -23.42 -16.28
CA PHE A 391 -15.08 -22.72 -15.96
C PHE A 391 -15.28 -22.53 -14.45
N THR A 392 -15.17 -23.62 -13.68
CA THR A 392 -15.34 -23.61 -12.23
C THR A 392 -14.22 -22.81 -11.54
N ALA A 393 -12.98 -22.94 -12.01
CA ALA A 393 -11.82 -22.19 -11.53
C ALA A 393 -12.07 -20.68 -11.63
N ASN A 394 -12.57 -20.21 -12.78
CA ASN A 394 -12.90 -18.81 -13.00
C ASN A 394 -14.02 -18.31 -12.07
N ILE A 395 -15.08 -19.10 -11.85
CA ILE A 395 -16.14 -18.75 -10.90
C ILE A 395 -15.59 -18.58 -9.48
N ILE A 396 -14.74 -19.50 -9.03
CA ILE A 396 -14.11 -19.43 -7.70
C ILE A 396 -13.27 -18.16 -7.56
N VAL A 397 -12.51 -17.79 -8.61
CA VAL A 397 -11.74 -16.54 -8.61
C VAL A 397 -12.68 -15.32 -8.48
N TYR A 398 -13.76 -15.26 -9.27
CA TYR A 398 -14.71 -14.14 -9.18
C TYR A 398 -15.37 -14.04 -7.80
N ILE A 399 -15.78 -15.17 -7.20
CA ILE A 399 -16.28 -15.21 -5.83
C ILE A 399 -15.21 -14.73 -4.85
N GLY A 400 -13.96 -15.15 -5.06
CA GLY A 400 -12.79 -14.73 -4.28
C GLY A 400 -12.51 -13.23 -4.36
N LEU A 401 -12.95 -12.51 -5.40
CA LEU A 401 -12.80 -11.06 -5.48
C LEU A 401 -13.68 -10.31 -4.46
N VAL A 402 -14.79 -10.89 -4.00
CA VAL A 402 -15.69 -10.24 -3.02
C VAL A 402 -15.01 -10.10 -1.65
N PRO A 403 -14.46 -11.16 -1.02
CA PRO A 403 -13.68 -11.01 0.20
C PRO A 403 -12.42 -10.15 0.03
N LYS A 404 -11.85 -10.09 -1.18
CA LYS A 404 -10.68 -9.24 -1.49
C LYS A 404 -10.96 -7.74 -1.29
N LEU A 405 -12.23 -7.30 -1.40
CA LEU A 405 -12.60 -5.90 -1.16
C LEU A 405 -12.19 -5.39 0.23
N ALA A 406 -12.00 -6.28 1.21
CA ALA A 406 -11.57 -5.93 2.55
C ALA A 406 -10.08 -5.53 2.67
N LYS A 407 -9.29 -5.72 1.61
CA LYS A 407 -7.85 -5.41 1.54
C LYS A 407 -7.51 -4.04 2.12
N ASN A 408 -8.07 -2.97 1.53
CA ASN A 408 -7.70 -1.58 1.86
C ASN A 408 -8.23 -1.10 3.23
N ILE A 409 -9.03 -1.91 3.93
CA ILE A 409 -9.57 -1.58 5.27
C ILE A 409 -8.50 -1.73 6.37
N ASN A 410 -7.55 -2.66 6.20
CA ASN A 410 -6.64 -3.05 7.30
C ASN A 410 -5.70 -1.92 7.74
N PHE A 411 -5.25 -1.07 6.82
CA PHE A 411 -4.30 0.00 7.11
C PHE A 411 -4.88 1.10 8.00
N PRO A 412 -6.04 1.68 7.65
CA PRO A 412 -6.71 2.62 8.56
C PRO A 412 -7.00 2.03 9.93
N LEU A 413 -7.44 0.77 10.01
CA LEU A 413 -7.70 0.09 11.28
C LEU A 413 -6.43 -0.04 12.15
N LEU A 414 -5.35 -0.54 11.54
CA LEU A 414 -4.07 -0.70 12.22
C LEU A 414 -3.48 0.65 12.63
N ARG A 415 -3.58 1.69 11.80
CA ARG A 415 -3.15 3.05 12.15
C ARG A 415 -3.93 3.58 13.36
N THR A 416 -5.26 3.45 13.39
CA THR A 416 -6.08 3.88 14.53
C THR A 416 -5.75 3.10 15.81
N LEU A 417 -5.51 1.79 15.70
CA LEU A 417 -5.05 0.98 16.83
C LEU A 417 -3.68 1.44 17.33
N ILE A 418 -2.73 1.70 16.44
CA ILE A 418 -1.42 2.23 16.81
C ILE A 418 -1.56 3.56 17.53
N THR A 419 -2.35 4.51 17.02
CA THR A 419 -2.54 5.82 17.65
C THR A 419 -3.15 5.72 19.03
N ASN A 420 -4.12 4.81 19.24
CA ASN A 420 -4.77 4.62 20.53
C ASN A 420 -3.84 4.01 21.59
N TRP A 421 -2.89 3.17 21.17
CA TRP A 421 -1.97 2.47 22.08
C TRP A 421 -0.60 3.15 22.23
N SER A 422 -0.26 4.05 21.31
CA SER A 422 0.88 4.95 21.43
C SER A 422 0.46 6.16 22.26
N GLY A 423 1.00 6.32 23.47
CA GLY A 423 0.71 7.49 24.30
C GLY A 423 0.96 8.81 23.55
N THR A 424 0.22 9.87 23.89
CA THR A 424 0.17 11.17 23.19
C THR A 424 1.53 11.81 22.91
N GLN A 425 2.54 11.58 23.76
CA GLN A 425 3.89 12.11 23.57
C GLN A 425 4.73 11.35 22.53
N ARG A 426 4.41 10.09 22.21
CA ARG A 426 5.22 9.19 21.36
C ARG A 426 4.53 8.76 20.07
N THR A 427 3.29 9.19 19.84
CA THR A 427 2.45 8.78 18.70
C THR A 427 3.11 9.00 17.34
N GLY A 428 3.69 10.18 17.10
CA GLY A 428 4.32 10.50 15.82
C GLY A 428 5.52 9.59 15.47
N LEU A 429 6.34 9.30 16.47
CA LEU A 429 7.50 8.41 16.36
C LEU A 429 7.07 6.97 16.05
N ILE A 430 6.09 6.46 16.79
CA ILE A 430 5.58 5.09 16.59
C ILE A 430 4.91 4.95 15.22
N LEU A 431 4.16 5.96 14.77
CA LEU A 431 3.50 5.93 13.46
C LEU A 431 4.50 5.98 12.29
N SER A 432 5.61 6.70 12.45
CA SER A 432 6.73 6.68 11.51
C SER A 432 7.37 5.29 11.43
N PHE A 433 7.65 4.67 12.59
CA PHE A 433 8.20 3.32 12.65
C PHE A 433 7.26 2.26 12.06
N ALA A 434 5.96 2.38 12.32
CA ALA A 434 4.94 1.52 11.72
C ALA A 434 4.92 1.62 10.19
N SER A 435 5.04 2.84 9.67
CA SER A 435 5.11 3.07 8.22
C SER A 435 6.37 2.44 7.63
N PHE A 436 7.51 2.57 8.31
CA PHE A 436 8.76 1.93 7.91
C PHE A 436 8.67 0.40 7.88
N ILE A 437 8.15 -0.23 8.94
CA ILE A 437 7.90 -1.69 8.99
C ILE A 437 7.00 -2.12 7.84
N SER A 438 5.92 -1.39 7.59
CA SER A 438 5.00 -1.71 6.50
C SER A 438 5.70 -1.67 5.14
N ARG A 439 6.57 -0.68 4.89
CA ARG A 439 7.34 -0.60 3.64
C ARG A 439 8.31 -1.78 3.46
N ILE A 440 8.94 -2.26 4.54
CA ILE A 440 9.77 -3.47 4.49
C ILE A 440 8.90 -4.69 4.14
N GLY A 441 7.73 -4.84 4.78
CA GLY A 441 6.79 -5.91 4.45
C GLY A 441 6.38 -5.89 2.98
N LEU A 442 6.11 -4.70 2.42
CA LEU A 442 5.83 -4.52 1.00
C LEU A 442 7.01 -4.94 0.11
N LEU A 443 8.25 -4.54 0.43
CA LEU A 443 9.45 -4.94 -0.32
C LEU A 443 9.58 -6.47 -0.38
N ILE A 444 9.38 -7.14 0.76
CA ILE A 444 9.39 -8.61 0.85
C ILE A 444 8.27 -9.19 -0.01
N SER A 445 7.06 -8.61 0.06
CA SER A 445 5.91 -9.06 -0.73
C SER A 445 6.18 -9.06 -2.24
N VAL A 446 6.66 -7.93 -2.77
CA VAL A 446 6.83 -7.75 -4.23
C VAL A 446 8.04 -8.49 -4.79
N SER A 447 9.04 -8.77 -3.95
CA SER A 447 10.28 -9.42 -4.36
C SER A 447 10.25 -10.93 -4.09
N ALA A 448 9.88 -11.34 -2.87
CA ALA A 448 9.98 -12.75 -2.46
C ALA A 448 8.80 -13.60 -2.95
N LEU A 449 7.56 -13.10 -2.95
CA LEU A 449 6.41 -13.92 -3.33
C LEU A 449 6.45 -14.41 -4.80
N PRO A 450 6.88 -13.62 -5.79
CA PRO A 450 7.10 -14.14 -7.14
C PRO A 450 8.21 -15.20 -7.21
N LEU A 451 9.24 -15.13 -6.37
CA LEU A 451 10.25 -16.21 -6.28
C LEU A 451 9.66 -17.48 -5.67
N VAL A 452 8.85 -17.35 -4.62
CA VAL A 452 8.12 -18.49 -4.05
C VAL A 452 7.23 -19.11 -5.12
N TYR A 453 6.54 -18.30 -5.93
CA TYR A 453 5.73 -18.78 -7.05
C TYR A 453 6.55 -19.56 -8.07
N SER A 454 7.67 -18.99 -8.52
CA SER A 454 8.62 -19.65 -9.42
C SER A 454 9.12 -20.99 -8.87
N ALA A 455 9.36 -21.08 -7.56
CA ALA A 455 9.88 -22.28 -6.91
C ALA A 455 8.81 -23.36 -6.71
N THR A 456 7.57 -22.96 -6.38
CA THR A 456 6.48 -23.90 -6.12
C THR A 456 5.72 -24.31 -7.37
N LEU A 457 5.92 -23.62 -8.48
CA LEU A 457 5.19 -23.83 -9.73
C LEU A 457 5.17 -25.31 -10.15
N SER A 458 6.30 -26.03 -10.02
CA SER A 458 6.43 -27.43 -10.47
C SER A 458 5.61 -28.42 -9.65
N HIS A 459 5.27 -28.07 -8.41
CA HIS A 459 4.50 -28.94 -7.52
C HIS A 459 3.03 -28.50 -7.50
N PHE A 460 2.80 -27.22 -7.20
CA PHE A 460 1.46 -26.66 -7.07
C PHE A 460 1.50 -25.13 -7.22
N PRO A 461 1.00 -24.56 -8.34
CA PRO A 461 0.97 -23.11 -8.57
C PRO A 461 0.20 -22.33 -7.50
N GLY A 462 -0.80 -22.94 -6.87
CA GLY A 462 -1.57 -22.33 -5.77
C GLY A 462 -0.80 -22.21 -4.44
N ALA A 463 0.38 -22.81 -4.29
CA ALA A 463 1.08 -22.91 -3.01
C ALA A 463 1.46 -21.54 -2.41
N VAL A 464 1.74 -20.54 -3.25
CA VAL A 464 2.06 -19.18 -2.79
C VAL A 464 0.90 -18.55 -2.04
N PHE A 465 -0.33 -18.79 -2.51
CA PHE A 465 -1.53 -18.30 -1.83
C PHE A 465 -1.72 -19.01 -0.48
N LEU A 466 -1.32 -20.28 -0.37
CA LEU A 466 -1.31 -21.01 0.90
C LEU A 466 -0.28 -20.43 1.89
N VAL A 467 0.93 -20.07 1.41
CA VAL A 467 1.93 -19.36 2.24
C VAL A 467 1.38 -18.01 2.73
N CYS A 468 0.72 -17.25 1.86
CA CYS A 468 0.05 -16.01 2.27
C CYS A 468 -1.08 -16.27 3.27
N ALA A 469 -1.87 -17.34 3.07
CA ALA A 469 -2.95 -17.73 3.97
C ALA A 469 -2.43 -18.14 5.35
N SER A 470 -1.31 -18.87 5.43
CA SER A 470 -0.71 -19.25 6.71
C SER A 470 -0.19 -18.04 7.48
N MET A 471 0.45 -17.08 6.79
CA MET A 471 0.83 -15.80 7.39
C MET A 471 -0.40 -15.04 7.93
N LEU A 472 -1.47 -14.94 7.14
CA LEU A 472 -2.71 -14.27 7.57
C LEU A 472 -3.38 -14.99 8.74
N PHE A 473 -3.33 -16.31 8.78
CA PHE A 473 -3.85 -17.09 9.90
C PHE A 473 -3.10 -16.76 11.20
N VAL A 474 -1.77 -16.66 11.16
CA VAL A 474 -0.96 -16.18 12.29
C VAL A 474 -1.38 -14.77 12.71
N ALA A 475 -1.62 -13.87 11.74
CA ALA A 475 -2.10 -12.51 12.03
C ALA A 475 -3.47 -12.51 12.71
N ILE A 476 -4.38 -13.41 12.33
CA ILE A 476 -5.70 -13.57 12.96
C ILE A 476 -5.56 -14.11 14.38
N CYS A 477 -4.74 -15.13 14.61
CA CYS A 477 -4.46 -15.64 15.96
C CYS A 477 -3.89 -14.53 16.86
N ALA A 478 -2.96 -13.73 16.33
CA ALA A 478 -2.42 -12.57 17.01
C ALA A 478 -3.49 -11.49 17.26
N ALA A 479 -4.39 -11.24 16.32
CA ALA A 479 -5.47 -10.28 16.49
C ALA A 479 -6.50 -10.73 17.54
N ILE A 480 -6.80 -12.03 17.62
CA ILE A 480 -7.71 -12.63 18.61
C ILE A 480 -7.11 -12.55 20.02
N SER A 481 -5.79 -12.57 20.18
CA SER A 481 -5.17 -12.45 21.52
C SER A 481 -5.18 -11.02 22.07
N LEU A 482 -5.31 -10.00 21.21
CA LEU A 482 -5.28 -8.58 21.61
C LEU A 482 -6.38 -8.19 22.62
N PRO A 483 -7.67 -8.53 22.44
CA PRO A 483 -8.71 -8.23 23.42
C PRO A 483 -8.44 -8.84 24.81
N PHE A 484 -7.89 -10.06 24.86
CA PHE A 484 -7.58 -10.74 26.12
C PHE A 484 -6.43 -10.05 26.86
N LEU A 485 -5.36 -9.70 26.13
CA LEU A 485 -4.20 -8.96 26.68
C LEU A 485 -4.59 -7.55 27.14
N ALA A 486 -5.46 -6.88 26.38
CA ALA A 486 -5.98 -5.56 26.76
C ALA A 486 -6.80 -5.61 28.05
N LYS A 487 -7.68 -6.62 28.18
CA LYS A 487 -8.50 -6.81 29.39
C LYS A 487 -7.67 -7.15 30.63
N TYR A 488 -6.64 -7.98 30.48
CA TYR A 488 -5.74 -8.34 31.58
C TYR A 488 -5.02 -7.11 32.16
N LYS A 489 -4.55 -6.20 31.29
CA LYS A 489 -3.89 -4.97 31.73
C LYS A 489 -4.85 -4.01 32.44
N THR A 490 -6.09 -3.85 31.97
CA THR A 490 -7.09 -3.02 32.68
C THR A 490 -7.46 -3.55 34.07
N MET A 491 -7.27 -4.86 34.31
CA MET A 491 -7.55 -5.48 35.60
C MET A 491 -6.40 -5.29 36.60
N ASN A 492 -5.14 -5.34 36.13
CA ASN A 492 -3.95 -5.12 36.98
C ASN A 492 -3.67 -3.65 37.33
N VAL A 493 -4.36 -2.68 36.69
CA VAL A 493 -4.28 -1.25 37.08
C VAL A 493 -5.30 -0.92 38.19
N ARG A 494 -6.22 -1.84 38.52
CA ARG A 494 -7.23 -1.68 39.59
C ARG A 494 -6.82 -2.31 40.93
N ILE A 495 -5.58 -2.77 41.06
CA ILE A 495 -4.96 -3.26 42.30
C ILE A 495 -3.79 -2.33 42.58
#